data_AF-A0A183DQX7-F1
#
_entry.id   AF-A0A183DQX7-F1
#
_cell.length_a   1.000
_cell.length_b   1.000
_cell.length_c   1.000
_cell.angle_alpha   90.00
_cell.angle_beta   90.00
_cell.angle_gamma   90.00
#
_symmetry.space_group_name_H-M   'P 1'
#
loop_
_entity.id
_entity.type
_entity.pdbx_description
1 polymer ?
#
loop_
_entity_poly.entity_id
_entity_poly.type
_entity_poly.pdbx_seq_one_letter_code
_entity_poly.pdbx_strand_id
1 'polypeptide(L)'
;MYVPVLNGKEKARDLIDIVREQTDAPINCCVDTVSLILSSLLRDLPGEIALREVKNALECDDIIDLDNCYDAKLLEKLTAKIAGQVANKSQVSHSLH
;
A
#
# COMPACT_ATOMS: atom_id res chain seq x y z
N MET A 1 18.19 -34.48 5.35
CA MET A 1 17.06 -33.52 5.41
C MET A 1 16.96 -32.88 4.02
N TYR A 2 15.89 -33.15 3.26
CA TYR A 2 15.70 -32.53 1.95
C TYR A 2 15.21 -31.10 2.19
N VAL A 3 16.02 -30.10 1.85
CA VAL A 3 15.59 -28.71 1.83
C VAL A 3 14.72 -28.55 0.58
N PRO A 4 13.44 -28.15 0.69
CA PRO A 4 12.61 -27.90 -0.47
C PRO A 4 13.29 -26.83 -1.33
N VAL A 5 13.60 -27.16 -2.58
CA VAL A 5 14.10 -26.17 -3.54
C VAL A 5 12.92 -25.26 -3.87
N LEU A 6 12.99 -24.01 -3.41
CA LEU A 6 11.95 -23.02 -3.69
C LEU A 6 11.90 -22.75 -5.19
N ASN A 7 10.83 -23.17 -5.85
CA ASN A 7 10.55 -22.77 -7.22
C ASN A 7 9.92 -21.38 -7.22
N GLY A 8 10.73 -20.35 -7.50
CA GLY A 8 10.27 -18.96 -7.48
C GLY A 8 9.09 -18.67 -8.42
N LYS A 9 8.98 -19.39 -9.55
CA LYS A 9 7.85 -19.23 -10.49
C LYS A 9 6.55 -19.79 -9.91
N GLU A 10 6.60 -20.94 -9.26
CA GLU A 10 5.44 -21.53 -8.60
C GLU A 10 5.01 -20.64 -7.44
N LYS A 11 5.95 -20.19 -6.61
CA LYS A 11 5.60 -19.34 -5.48
C LYS A 11 5.01 -18.00 -5.88
N ALA A 12 5.49 -17.39 -6.97
CA ALA A 12 4.90 -16.17 -7.51
C ALA A 12 3.46 -16.37 -7.99
N ARG A 13 3.15 -17.52 -8.63
CA ARG A 13 1.77 -17.86 -9.02
C ARG A 13 0.87 -18.04 -7.81
N ASP A 14 1.32 -18.78 -6.79
CA ASP A 14 0.56 -18.97 -5.56
C ASP A 14 0.19 -17.62 -4.91
N LEU A 15 1.13 -16.67 -4.86
CA LEU A 15 0.87 -15.34 -4.31
C LEU A 15 -0.17 -14.56 -5.13
N ILE A 16 -0.11 -14.64 -6.46
CA ILE A 16 -1.09 -13.99 -7.34
C ILE A 16 -2.48 -14.62 -7.13
N ASP A 17 -2.56 -15.93 -7.06
CA ASP A 17 -3.81 -16.67 -6.86
C ASP A 17 -4.43 -16.34 -5.49
N ILE A 18 -3.63 -16.27 -4.42
CA ILE A 18 -4.09 -15.83 -3.09
C ILE A 18 -4.68 -14.43 -3.15
N VAL A 19 -3.97 -13.45 -3.75
CA VAL A 19 -4.48 -12.08 -3.84
C VAL A 19 -5.79 -12.04 -4.61
N ARG A 20 -5.90 -12.79 -5.72
CA ARG A 20 -7.12 -12.86 -6.51
C ARG A 20 -8.27 -13.49 -5.73
N GLU A 21 -8.04 -14.61 -5.04
CA GLU A 21 -9.06 -15.30 -4.25
C GLU A 21 -9.64 -14.39 -3.15
N GLN A 22 -8.79 -13.57 -2.52
CA GLN A 22 -9.22 -12.70 -1.41
C GLN A 22 -9.86 -11.38 -1.86
N THR A 23 -9.56 -10.91 -3.07
CA THR A 23 -9.98 -9.56 -3.52
C THR A 23 -10.96 -9.57 -4.70
N ASP A 24 -11.06 -10.69 -5.41
CA ASP A 24 -11.75 -10.83 -6.71
C ASP A 24 -11.30 -9.79 -7.77
N ALA A 25 -10.09 -9.24 -7.60
CA ALA A 25 -9.56 -8.23 -8.51
C ALA A 25 -9.14 -8.83 -9.87
N PRO A 26 -9.11 -8.01 -10.94
CA PRO A 26 -8.55 -8.42 -12.23
C PRO A 26 -7.12 -8.94 -12.12
N ILE A 27 -6.78 -9.98 -12.89
CA ILE A 27 -5.49 -10.69 -12.78
C ILE A 27 -4.27 -9.77 -12.95
N ASN A 28 -4.36 -8.75 -13.81
CA ASN A 28 -3.33 -7.76 -14.00
C ASN A 28 -3.10 -6.92 -12.74
N CYS A 29 -4.17 -6.51 -12.05
CA CYS A 29 -4.07 -5.82 -10.77
C CYS A 29 -3.41 -6.71 -9.71
N CYS A 30 -3.78 -8.00 -9.64
CA CYS A 30 -3.15 -8.94 -8.70
C CYS A 30 -1.64 -9.10 -8.96
N VAL A 31 -1.23 -9.21 -10.23
CA VAL A 31 0.19 -9.27 -10.63
C VAL A 31 0.92 -8.00 -10.21
N ASP A 32 0.35 -6.83 -10.48
CA ASP A 32 0.95 -5.54 -10.13
C ASP A 32 1.08 -5.38 -8.61
N THR A 33 0.06 -5.76 -7.85
CA THR A 33 0.08 -5.74 -6.38
C THR A 33 1.19 -6.63 -5.81
N VAL A 34 1.27 -7.89 -6.24
CA VAL A 34 2.33 -8.81 -5.78
C VAL A 34 3.71 -8.27 -6.14
N SER A 35 3.88 -7.76 -7.36
CA SER A 35 5.15 -7.17 -7.82
C SER A 35 5.56 -5.95 -6.98
N LEU A 36 4.62 -5.05 -6.66
CA LEU A 36 4.86 -3.88 -5.83
C LEU A 36 5.28 -4.26 -4.40
N ILE A 37 4.57 -5.21 -3.79
CA ILE A 37 4.88 -5.70 -2.44
C ILE A 37 6.27 -6.31 -2.42
N LEU A 38 6.57 -7.25 -3.32
CA LEU A 38 7.87 -7.91 -3.38
C LEU A 38 9.01 -6.92 -3.66
N SER A 39 8.80 -5.95 -4.55
CA SER A 39 9.81 -4.92 -4.84
C SER A 39 10.09 -4.03 -3.64
N SER A 40 9.06 -3.66 -2.87
CA SER A 40 9.24 -2.89 -1.64
C SER A 40 9.98 -3.70 -0.58
N LEU A 41 9.59 -4.96 -0.37
CA LEU A 41 10.23 -5.83 0.60
C LEU A 41 11.70 -6.11 0.24
N LEU A 42 12.02 -6.37 -1.03
CA LEU A 42 13.40 -6.60 -1.48
C LEU A 42 14.29 -5.36 -1.34
N ARG A 43 13.72 -4.16 -1.48
CA ARG A 43 14.46 -2.91 -1.29
C ARG A 43 14.83 -2.69 0.18
N ASP A 44 13.90 -2.99 1.07
CA ASP A 44 13.99 -2.56 2.47
C ASP A 44 14.45 -3.71 3.41
N LEU A 45 14.35 -4.97 2.97
CA LEU A 45 14.59 -6.18 3.78
C LEU A 45 15.44 -7.21 3.01
N PRO A 46 16.77 -7.12 3.06
CA PRO A 46 17.67 -7.96 2.26
C PRO A 46 17.80 -9.43 2.74
N GLY A 47 17.06 -9.86 3.77
CA GLY A 47 17.20 -11.20 4.37
C GLY A 47 15.90 -11.85 4.80
N GLU A 48 15.88 -13.19 4.84
CA GLU A 48 14.71 -14.01 5.20
C GLU A 48 14.17 -13.74 6.62
N ILE A 49 15.06 -13.38 7.56
CA ILE A 49 14.70 -13.05 8.94
C ILE A 49 13.74 -11.84 8.97
N ALA A 50 14.01 -10.85 8.14
CA ALA A 50 13.26 -9.61 8.09
C ALA A 50 11.83 -9.80 7.51
N LEU A 51 11.65 -10.75 6.59
CA LEU A 51 10.30 -11.13 6.11
C LEU A 51 9.47 -11.80 7.21
N ARG A 52 10.10 -12.61 8.08
CA ARG A 52 9.42 -13.25 9.20
C ARG A 52 9.01 -12.23 10.26
N GLU A 53 9.86 -11.24 10.52
CA GLU A 53 9.54 -10.12 11.42
C GLU A 53 8.35 -9.30 10.91
N VAL A 54 8.29 -8.99 9.61
CA VAL A 54 7.12 -8.33 9.00
C VAL A 54 5.86 -9.16 9.16
N LYS A 55 5.93 -10.47 8.95
CA LYS A 55 4.78 -11.35 9.16
C LYS A 55 4.29 -11.31 10.61
N ASN A 56 5.19 -11.41 11.57
CA ASN A 56 4.82 -11.37 12.99
C ASN A 56 4.21 -10.00 13.37
N ALA A 57 4.70 -8.90 12.80
CA ALA A 57 4.14 -7.57 13.02
C ALA A 57 2.73 -7.41 12.43
N LEU A 58 2.43 -8.08 11.30
CA LEU A 58 1.09 -8.11 10.71
C LEU A 58 0.06 -8.86 11.59
N GLU A 59 0.50 -9.75 12.46
CA GLU A 59 -0.37 -10.49 13.39
C GLU A 59 -0.64 -9.70 14.69
N CYS A 60 -0.03 -8.53 14.87
CA CYS A 60 -0.32 -7.61 15.96
C CYS A 60 -1.46 -6.63 15.58
N ASP A 61 -2.37 -6.36 16.52
CA ASP A 61 -3.57 -5.54 16.27
C ASP A 61 -3.31 -4.03 16.09
N ASP A 62 -2.06 -3.56 16.28
CA ASP A 62 -1.68 -2.13 16.34
C ASP A 62 -0.94 -1.61 15.10
N ILE A 63 -0.88 -2.40 14.02
CA ILE A 63 -0.20 -2.03 12.77
C ILE A 63 -0.88 -0.89 11.99
N ILE A 64 -2.20 -0.71 12.13
CA ILE A 64 -2.94 0.29 11.35
C ILE A 64 -2.81 1.67 12.03
N ASP A 65 -1.85 2.46 11.58
CA ASP A 65 -1.73 3.88 11.93
C ASP A 65 -2.63 4.73 11.00
N LEU A 66 -3.86 4.98 11.44
CA LEU A 66 -4.85 5.75 10.69
C LEU A 66 -4.44 7.21 10.46
N ASP A 67 -3.63 7.79 11.34
CA ASP A 67 -3.19 9.18 11.24
C ASP A 67 -2.04 9.34 10.21
N ASN A 68 -1.26 8.29 9.99
CA ASN A 68 -0.08 8.31 9.11
C ASN A 68 -0.22 7.46 7.84
N CYS A 69 -1.43 6.97 7.53
CA CYS A 69 -1.67 6.17 6.33
C CYS A 69 -1.69 7.02 5.05
N TYR A 70 -1.67 6.35 3.89
CA TYR A 70 -1.74 7.03 2.59
C TYR A 70 -3.02 7.86 2.45
N ASP A 71 -4.16 7.31 2.87
CA ASP A 71 -5.46 7.97 2.72
C ASP A 71 -5.56 9.23 3.58
N ALA A 72 -5.06 9.20 4.82
CA ALA A 72 -5.01 10.38 5.69
C ALA A 72 -4.19 11.51 5.06
N LYS A 73 -3.00 11.20 4.54
CA LYS A 73 -2.14 12.17 3.84
C LYS A 73 -2.79 12.70 2.55
N LEU A 74 -3.54 11.86 1.85
CA LEU A 74 -4.27 12.29 0.66
C LEU A 74 -5.42 13.24 1.02
N LEU A 75 -6.19 12.91 2.05
CA LEU A 75 -7.28 13.74 2.54
C LEU A 75 -6.80 15.10 3.04
N GLU A 76 -5.66 15.16 3.74
CA GLU A 76 -5.04 16.41 4.18
C GLU A 76 -4.71 17.31 2.97
N LYS A 77 -4.06 16.75 1.94
CA LYS A 77 -3.73 17.47 0.71
C LYS A 77 -4.96 17.99 -0.02
N LEU A 78 -6.02 17.17 -0.12
CA LEU A 78 -7.28 17.56 -0.75
C LEU A 78 -7.97 18.67 0.04
N THR A 79 -8.00 18.57 1.37
CA THR A 79 -8.58 19.57 2.27
C THR A 79 -7.86 20.91 2.14
N ALA A 80 -6.52 20.91 2.17
CA ALA A 80 -5.73 22.12 1.97
C ALA A 80 -5.98 22.77 0.60
N LYS A 81 -6.08 21.96 -0.46
CA LYS A 81 -6.38 22.45 -1.81
C LYS A 81 -7.77 23.09 -1.89
N ILE A 82 -8.78 22.46 -1.31
CA ILE A 82 -10.16 22.98 -1.29
C ILE A 82 -10.23 24.26 -0.47
N ALA A 83 -9.62 24.30 0.72
CA ALA A 83 -9.59 25.48 1.58
C ALA A 83 -8.95 26.69 0.87
N GLY A 84 -7.84 26.50 0.15
CA GLY A 84 -7.22 27.54 -0.66
C GLY A 84 -8.13 28.06 -1.78
N GLN A 85 -8.86 27.15 -2.46
CA GLN A 85 -9.82 27.55 -3.49
C GLN A 85 -11.01 28.34 -2.94
N VAL A 86 -11.53 27.96 -1.77
CA VAL A 86 -12.62 28.67 -1.09
C VAL A 86 -12.15 30.06 -0.66
N ALA A 87 -10.99 30.17 0.00
CA ALA A 87 -10.43 31.45 0.42
C ALA A 87 -10.21 32.40 -0.77
N ASN A 88 -9.67 31.89 -1.88
CA ASN A 88 -9.49 32.67 -3.10
C ASN A 88 -10.82 33.17 -3.67
N LYS A 89 -11.86 32.31 -3.71
CA LYS A 89 -13.19 32.74 -4.18
C LYS A 89 -13.79 33.82 -3.29
N SER A 90 -13.69 33.69 -1.97
CA SER A 90 -14.17 34.68 -1.01
C SER A 90 -13.48 36.03 -1.19
N GLN A 91 -12.16 36.04 -1.41
CA GLN A 91 -11.40 37.28 -1.66
C GLN A 91 -11.77 37.96 -2.98
N VAL A 92 -12.03 37.19 -4.05
CA VAL A 92 -12.49 37.74 -5.33
C VAL A 92 -13.88 38.37 -5.20
N SER A 93 -14.79 37.76 -4.45
CA SER A 93 -16.11 38.36 -4.17
C SER A 93 -16.04 39.65 -3.34
N HIS A 94 -15.05 39.81 -2.46
CA HIS A 94 -14.86 41.03 -1.68
C HIS A 94 -14.17 42.17 -2.43
N SER A 95 -13.42 41.87 -3.50
CA SER A 95 -12.70 42.87 -4.30
C SER A 95 -13.51 43.39 -5.50
N LEU A 96 -14.71 42.84 -5.72
CA LEU A 96 -15.66 43.26 -6.75
C LEU A 96 -16.80 44.14 -6.21
N HIS A 97 -16.77 44.50 -4.93
CA HIS A 97 -17.71 45.41 -4.27
C HIS A 97 -17.03 46.69 -3.79
#